data_AF-A0A2G9MHJ9-F1
#
_entry.id   AF-A0A2G9MHJ9-F1
#
_cell.length_a   1.000
_cell.length_b   1.000
_cell.length_c   1.000
_cell.angle_alpha   90.00
_cell.angle_beta   90.00
_cell.angle_gamma   90.00
#
_symmetry.space_group_name_H-M   'P 1'
#
loop_
_entity.id
_entity.type
_entity.pdbx_description
1 polymer ?
#
loop_
_entity_poly.entity_id
_entity_poly.type
_entity_poly.pdbx_seq_one_letter_code
_entity_poly.pdbx_strand_id
1 'polypeptide(L)'
;MGKRLTVQRRGKGSPMFRSPSHKHVGRAAHPSFKTDAVKGKITNILHCSGHSAPLMSIKWESGEEQLTIAPEGVRINDSIGIGTKDDNAG
;
A
#
# COMPACT_ATOMS: atom_id res chain seq x y z
N MET A 1 -6.69 -18.82 41.20
CA MET A 1 -5.95 -18.48 39.96
C MET A 1 -6.88 -17.75 39.01
N GLY A 2 -6.49 -16.55 38.55
CA GLY A 2 -7.34 -15.70 37.70
C GLY A 2 -7.42 -16.19 36.26
N LYS A 3 -8.54 -15.87 35.58
CA LYS A 3 -8.71 -16.12 34.14
C LYS A 3 -7.77 -15.24 33.33
N ARG A 4 -7.39 -15.69 32.13
CA ARG A 4 -6.52 -14.93 31.22
C ARG A 4 -7.14 -13.59 30.82
N LEU A 5 -6.32 -12.55 30.80
CA LEU A 5 -6.69 -11.22 30.30
C LEU A 5 -7.00 -11.26 28.81
N THR A 6 -7.86 -10.35 28.35
CA THR A 6 -8.25 -10.25 26.93
C THR A 6 -7.03 -10.01 26.02
N VAL A 7 -6.05 -9.21 26.47
CA VAL A 7 -4.81 -8.95 25.71
C VAL A 7 -3.98 -10.22 25.52
N GLN A 8 -3.88 -11.08 26.55
CA GLN A 8 -3.20 -12.38 26.44
C GLN A 8 -3.91 -13.31 25.44
N ARG A 9 -5.25 -13.23 25.35
CA ARG A 9 -6.03 -14.01 24.38
C ARG A 9 -5.86 -13.49 22.95
N ARG A 10 -5.69 -12.17 22.77
CA ARG A 10 -5.34 -11.56 21.48
C ARG A 10 -3.95 -11.97 21.00
N GLY A 11 -2.95 -11.97 21.88
CA GLY A 11 -1.56 -12.38 21.55
C GLY A 11 -1.46 -13.83 21.07
N LYS A 12 -2.38 -14.71 21.49
CA LYS A 12 -2.47 -16.10 20.99
C LYS A 12 -2.91 -16.18 19.51
N GLY A 13 -3.51 -15.12 18.95
CA GLY A 13 -3.95 -15.12 17.55
C GLY A 13 -5.16 -16.01 17.26
N SER A 14 -6.05 -16.20 18.24
CA SER A 14 -7.31 -16.93 18.04
C SER A 14 -8.11 -16.33 16.86
N PRO A 15 -8.88 -17.12 16.08
CA PRO A 15 -9.62 -16.63 14.91
C PRO A 15 -10.49 -15.40 15.19
N MET A 16 -11.05 -15.30 16.40
CA MET A 16 -11.87 -14.16 16.85
C MET A 16 -11.10 -12.82 16.88
N PHE A 17 -9.78 -12.86 17.05
CA PHE A 17 -8.91 -11.67 17.10
C PHE A 17 -8.02 -11.53 15.87
N ARG A 18 -8.12 -12.45 14.89
CA ARG A 18 -7.30 -12.43 13.68
C ARG A 18 -7.97 -11.57 12.62
N SER A 19 -7.19 -10.69 11.99
CA SER A 19 -7.68 -9.91 10.85
C SER A 19 -7.94 -10.82 9.64
N PRO A 20 -9.06 -10.64 8.90
CA PRO A 20 -9.42 -11.46 7.74
C PRO A 20 -8.56 -11.11 6.53
N SER A 21 -7.29 -11.54 6.54
CA SER A 21 -6.28 -11.20 5.54
C SER A 21 -6.67 -11.55 4.10
N HIS A 22 -7.51 -12.58 3.90
CA HIS A 22 -7.99 -12.98 2.57
C HIS A 22 -8.89 -11.95 1.88
N LYS A 23 -9.47 -10.99 2.64
CA LYS A 23 -10.28 -9.91 2.06
C LYS A 23 -9.44 -8.73 1.61
N HIS A 24 -8.16 -8.67 1.99
CA HIS A 24 -7.29 -7.57 1.62
C HIS A 24 -6.81 -7.74 0.18
N VAL A 25 -6.93 -6.67 -0.60
CA VAL A 25 -6.54 -6.63 -2.02
C VAL A 25 -5.04 -6.87 -2.21
N GLY A 26 -4.23 -6.47 -1.23
CA GLY A 26 -2.78 -6.67 -1.25
C GLY A 26 -2.08 -5.80 -0.22
N ARG A 27 -0.75 -5.91 -0.16
CA ARG A 27 0.09 -5.04 0.66
C ARG A 27 0.36 -3.75 -0.11
N ALA A 28 -0.06 -2.62 0.45
CA ALA A 28 0.40 -1.32 -0.02
C ALA A 28 1.87 -1.16 0.38
N ALA A 29 2.75 -0.97 -0.60
CA ALA A 29 4.17 -0.77 -0.36
C ALA A 29 4.73 0.17 -1.42
N HIS A 30 5.71 0.99 -1.03
CA HIS A 30 6.53 1.68 -2.00
C HIS A 30 7.51 0.70 -2.66
N PRO A 31 7.85 0.87 -3.94
CA PRO A 31 8.87 0.04 -4.56
C PRO A 31 10.22 0.29 -3.89
N SER A 32 11.03 -0.78 -3.82
CA SER A 32 12.40 -0.69 -3.32
C SER A 32 13.29 -0.18 -4.45
N PHE A 33 13.48 1.13 -4.55
CA PHE A 33 14.38 1.71 -5.55
C PHE A 33 15.83 1.66 -5.08
N LYS A 34 16.75 1.28 -5.98
CA LYS A 34 18.19 1.25 -5.68
C LYS A 34 18.92 2.56 -6.01
N THR A 35 18.44 3.38 -6.95
CA THR A 35 19.14 4.64 -7.30
C THR A 35 18.38 5.58 -8.25
N ASP A 36 17.57 5.06 -9.19
CA ASP A 36 17.03 5.89 -10.28
C ASP A 36 15.57 6.34 -10.06
N ALA A 37 15.24 7.53 -10.57
CA ALA A 37 13.87 8.03 -10.60
C ALA A 37 13.03 7.22 -11.60
N VAL A 38 12.06 6.46 -11.08
CA VAL A 38 11.19 5.60 -11.89
C VAL A 38 9.87 6.29 -12.14
N LYS A 39 9.43 6.28 -13.39
CA LYS A 39 8.09 6.74 -13.80
C LYS A 39 7.15 5.55 -13.90
N GLY A 40 5.90 5.80 -13.53
CA GLY A 40 4.82 4.83 -13.59
C GLY A 40 3.51 5.51 -13.93
N LYS A 41 2.54 4.70 -14.36
CA LYS A 41 1.20 5.16 -14.72
C LYS A 41 0.18 4.52 -13.81
N ILE A 42 -0.80 5.31 -13.37
CA ILE A 42 -1.93 4.79 -12.58
C ILE A 42 -2.85 4.00 -13.51
N THR A 43 -3.00 2.71 -13.25
CA THR A 43 -3.86 1.81 -14.04
C THR A 43 -5.26 1.71 -13.47
N ASN A 44 -5.42 1.75 -12.15
CA ASN A 44 -6.71 1.60 -11.51
C ASN A 44 -6.76 2.19 -10.10
N ILE A 45 -7.96 2.51 -9.61
CA ILE A 45 -8.23 2.93 -8.24
C ILE A 45 -9.24 1.95 -7.64
N LEU A 46 -8.82 1.26 -6.58
CA LEU A 46 -9.52 0.15 -5.95
C LEU A 46 -9.87 0.47 -4.49
N HIS A 47 -11.03 0.00 -4.06
CA HIS A 47 -11.41 0.01 -2.65
C HIS A 47 -10.90 -1.27 -1.96
N CYS A 48 -10.22 -1.15 -0.82
CA CYS A 48 -9.69 -2.28 -0.07
C CYS A 48 -10.34 -2.35 1.31
N SER A 49 -11.03 -3.45 1.63
CA SER A 49 -11.72 -3.60 2.93
C SER A 49 -10.79 -3.58 4.15
N GLY A 50 -9.47 -3.70 3.94
CA GLY A 50 -8.45 -3.65 4.98
C GLY A 50 -7.92 -2.25 5.28
N HIS A 51 -8.24 -1.27 4.44
CA HIS A 51 -7.75 0.10 4.56
C HIS A 51 -8.95 1.05 4.46
N SER A 52 -8.98 2.09 5.27
CA SER A 52 -10.03 3.11 5.17
C SER A 52 -9.85 4.03 3.96
N ALA A 53 -8.68 3.99 3.31
CA ALA A 53 -8.34 4.82 2.16
C ALA A 53 -8.40 4.03 0.83
N PRO A 54 -8.68 4.70 -0.30
CA PRO A 54 -8.57 4.10 -1.63
C PRO A 54 -7.12 3.72 -1.94
N LEU A 55 -6.94 2.59 -2.61
CA LEU A 55 -5.65 2.16 -3.15
C LEU A 55 -5.61 2.45 -4.65
N MET A 56 -4.46 2.89 -5.14
CA MET A 56 -4.18 2.94 -6.57
C MET A 56 -3.22 1.83 -6.97
N SER A 57 -3.47 1.24 -8.14
CA SER A 57 -2.54 0.34 -8.81
C SER A 57 -1.70 1.16 -9.78
N ILE A 58 -0.39 1.03 -9.65
CA ILE A 58 0.59 1.72 -10.48
C ILE A 58 1.34 0.67 -11.28
N LYS A 59 1.44 0.90 -12.59
CA LYS A 59 2.29 0.13 -13.48
C LYS A 59 3.55 0.91 -13.80
N TRP A 60 4.68 0.38 -13.38
CA TRP A 60 6.00 0.97 -13.62
C TRP A 60 6.49 0.64 -15.03
N GLU A 61 7.43 1.45 -15.54
CA GLU A 61 8.11 1.17 -16.82
C GLU A 61 8.90 -0.16 -16.80
N SER A 62 9.32 -0.62 -15.62
CA SER A 62 9.92 -1.95 -15.42
C SER A 62 8.96 -3.11 -15.66
N GLY A 63 7.65 -2.84 -15.83
CA GLY A 63 6.60 -3.85 -15.95
C GLY A 63 6.03 -4.33 -14.62
N GLU A 64 6.58 -3.88 -13.50
CA GLU A 64 6.07 -4.20 -12.17
C GLU A 64 4.77 -3.45 -11.86
N GLU A 65 3.80 -4.16 -11.28
CA GLU A 65 2.54 -3.59 -10.82
C GLU A 65 2.52 -3.55 -9.29
N GLN A 66 2.23 -2.39 -8.72
CA GLN A 66 2.27 -2.19 -7.27
C GLN A 66 1.08 -1.40 -6.77
N LEU A 67 0.60 -1.77 -5.57
CA LEU A 67 -0.47 -1.08 -4.88
C LEU A 67 0.09 -0.02 -3.94
N THR A 68 -0.43 1.18 -3.98
CA THR A 68 -0.07 2.29 -3.08
C THR A 68 -1.34 3.04 -2.66
N ILE A 69 -1.27 3.79 -1.55
CA ILE A 69 -2.38 4.64 -1.12
C ILE A 69 -2.56 5.77 -2.15
N ALA A 70 -3.78 5.96 -2.62
CA ALA A 70 -4.10 7.03 -3.56
C ALA A 70 -4.21 8.37 -2.81
N PRO A 71 -3.42 9.40 -3.17
CA PRO A 71 -3.63 10.75 -2.65
C PRO A 71 -4.92 11.37 -3.21
N GLU A 72 -5.29 12.55 -2.71
CA GLU A 72 -6.42 13.27 -3.29
C GLU A 72 -6.05 13.86 -4.67
N GLY A 73 -6.97 13.80 -5.62
CA GLY A 73 -6.81 14.43 -6.94
C GLY A 73 -6.14 13.57 -8.03
N VAL A 74 -5.69 12.34 -7.72
CA VAL A 74 -5.15 11.41 -8.74
C VAL A 74 -6.24 10.84 -9.64
N ARG A 75 -5.90 10.69 -10.92
CA ARG A 75 -6.77 10.12 -11.95
C ARG A 75 -6.15 8.88 -12.58
N ILE A 76 -7.01 8.03 -13.12
CA ILE A 76 -6.58 6.91 -13.95
C ILE A 76 -5.86 7.49 -15.17
N ASN A 77 -4.70 6.92 -15.51
CA ASN A 77 -3.74 7.36 -16.53
C ASN A 77 -2.79 8.50 -16.14
N ASP A 78 -2.82 9.04 -14.92
CA ASP A 78 -1.81 10.01 -14.49
C ASP A 78 -0.42 9.36 -14.40
N SER A 79 0.60 10.14 -14.77
CA SER A 79 2.00 9.77 -14.64
C SER A 79 2.52 10.19 -13.26
N ILE A 80 3.04 9.23 -12.50
CA ILE A 80 3.71 9.49 -11.22
C ILE A 80 5.18 9.12 -11.33
N GLY A 81 6.04 9.89 -10.68
CA GLY A 81 7.45 9.59 -10.54
C GLY A 81 7.78 9.37 -9.07
N ILE A 82 8.57 8.34 -8.77
CA ILE A 82 9.15 8.15 -7.44
C ILE A 82 10.67 8.05 -7.60
N GLY A 83 11.39 8.87 -6.83
CA GLY A 83 12.84 8.91 -6.80
C GLY A 83 13.34 10.24 -6.24
N THR A 84 14.61 10.29 -5.86
CA THR A 84 15.29 11.54 -5.53
C THR A 84 15.47 12.32 -6.82
N LYS A 85 14.75 13.43 -6.95
CA LYS A 85 15.11 14.47 -7.90
C LYS A 85 16.17 15.33 -7.20
N ASP A 86 17.43 15.17 -7.59
CA ASP A 86 18.46 16.19 -7.34
C ASP A 86 18.16 17.40 -8.23
N ASP A 87 17.12 18.16 -7.86
CA ASP A 87 16.89 19.48 -8.46
C ASP A 87 17.40 20.51 -7.44
N ASN A 88 18.69 20.89 -7.60
CA ASN A 88 19.24 22.15 -7.11
C ASN A 88 18.25 23.28 -7.47
N ALA A 89 17.49 23.77 -6.49
CA ALA A 89 16.78 25.04 -6.61
C ALA A 89 17.73 26.13 -6.12
N GLY A 90 18.29 26.89 -7.07
CA GLY A 90 18.92 28.18 -6.83
C GLY A 90 17.90 29.29 -6.56
#